data_AF-A0AB73G274-F1
#
_entry.id   AF-A0AB73G274-F1
#
_cell.length_a   1.000
_cell.length_b   1.000
_cell.length_c   1.000
_cell.angle_alpha   90.00
_cell.angle_beta   90.00
_cell.angle_gamma   90.00
#
_symmetry.space_group_name_H-M   'P 1'
#
loop_
_entity.id
_entity.type
_entity.pdbx_description
1 polymer ?
#
loop_
_entity_poly.entity_id
_entity_poly.type
_entity_poly.pdbx_seq_one_letter_code
_entity_poly.pdbx_strand_id
1 'polypeptide(L)'
;MPVTRAASTRRARLAELDPHFHCSVIGTCLTTAELRQLAFGDVHMLSHLVGAANRADIRRLVALEDENVALRSKIERQQHRLRTFAVERDAEVRGLRATIESLSAAASRRAEPAGDGLHAELARLREAVSGRDAVVALHASRRGAAEDRLQEEQLRVQALRAQLDEMRATIETMKREAHAIERTVLRTLAEAGSEPAALVRAQGKRIVYVGGRPGAHAAIRRLVESAGGSLTVHDGGIEDRKGKLAASIPGADLVVFPVDCVDHDSMNTLKRLCERHRIAYYPLRTASVASFVDLMTDDHDDTAQSSCCSRVSAFCLRHG
;
A
#
# COMPACT_ATOMS: atom_id res chain seq x y z
N MET A 1 -34.94 9.88 -59.51
CA MET A 1 -33.58 9.30 -59.44
C MET A 1 -33.56 8.26 -58.34
N PRO A 2 -33.27 6.97 -58.64
CA PRO A 2 -33.28 5.95 -57.60
C PRO A 2 -31.99 6.05 -56.77
N VAL A 3 -32.17 6.08 -55.45
CA VAL A 3 -31.10 6.07 -54.46
C VAL A 3 -30.45 4.68 -54.47
N THR A 4 -29.18 4.61 -54.88
CA THR A 4 -28.36 3.40 -54.78
C THR A 4 -28.11 3.08 -53.31
N ARG A 5 -28.77 2.03 -52.81
CA ARG A 5 -28.51 1.42 -51.50
C ARG A 5 -27.04 0.98 -51.45
N ALA A 6 -26.27 1.55 -50.53
CA ALA A 6 -24.95 1.03 -50.18
C ALA A 6 -25.10 -0.44 -49.78
N ALA A 7 -24.38 -1.32 -50.49
CA ALA A 7 -24.36 -2.74 -50.20
C ALA A 7 -23.91 -2.93 -48.74
N SER A 8 -24.76 -3.58 -47.95
CA SER A 8 -24.41 -4.07 -46.62
C SER A 8 -23.18 -4.96 -46.77
N THR A 9 -22.02 -4.46 -46.35
CA THR A 9 -20.81 -5.24 -46.23
C THR A 9 -21.08 -6.31 -45.19
N ARG A 10 -21.39 -7.53 -45.65
CA ARG A 10 -21.42 -8.71 -44.79
C ARG A 10 -20.13 -8.70 -43.97
N ARG A 11 -20.23 -8.82 -42.65
CA ARG A 11 -19.07 -9.13 -41.81
C ARG A 11 -18.40 -10.36 -42.41
N ALA A 12 -17.18 -10.19 -42.90
CA ALA A 12 -16.40 -11.27 -43.49
C ALA A 12 -16.35 -12.42 -42.51
N ARG A 13 -16.64 -13.63 -42.99
CA ARG A 13 -16.50 -14.83 -42.17
C ARG A 13 -15.02 -15.05 -41.91
N LEU A 14 -14.69 -15.66 -40.78
CA LEU A 14 -13.30 -15.95 -40.39
C LEU A 14 -12.51 -16.76 -41.45
N ALA A 15 -13.20 -17.49 -42.33
CA ALA A 15 -12.62 -18.24 -43.44
C ALA A 15 -12.40 -17.43 -44.73
N GLU A 16 -12.97 -16.22 -44.82
CA GLU A 16 -12.85 -15.29 -45.95
C GLU A 16 -11.74 -14.26 -45.71
N LEU A 17 -11.01 -14.40 -44.61
CA LEU A 17 -9.93 -13.53 -44.15
C LEU A 17 -8.60 -13.94 -44.79
N ASP A 18 -7.84 -12.96 -45.29
CA ASP A 18 -6.51 -13.19 -45.88
C ASP A 18 -5.59 -13.90 -44.88
N PRO A 19 -4.75 -14.87 -45.29
CA PRO A 19 -3.86 -15.57 -44.38
C PRO A 19 -2.82 -14.68 -43.70
N HIS A 20 -2.52 -13.49 -44.25
CA HIS A 20 -1.48 -12.58 -43.76
C HIS A 20 -2.05 -11.18 -43.47
N PHE A 21 -1.92 -10.74 -42.22
CA PHE A 21 -2.38 -9.45 -41.75
C PHE A 21 -1.21 -8.54 -41.42
N HIS A 22 -1.16 -7.38 -42.08
CA HIS A 22 -0.21 -6.33 -41.71
C HIS A 22 -0.68 -5.64 -40.42
N CYS A 23 0.06 -5.79 -39.33
CA CYS A 23 -0.18 -5.01 -38.13
C CYS A 23 0.40 -3.60 -38.30
N SER A 24 -0.46 -2.58 -38.44
CA SER A 24 -0.03 -1.18 -38.56
C SER A 24 0.64 -0.62 -37.30
N VAL A 25 0.56 -1.32 -36.16
CA VAL A 25 1.18 -0.93 -34.89
C VAL A 25 2.57 -1.55 -34.71
N ILE A 26 2.78 -2.77 -35.19
CA ILE A 26 4.04 -3.54 -35.01
C ILE A 26 4.87 -3.59 -36.32
N GLY A 27 4.29 -3.18 -37.45
CA GLY A 27 4.98 -3.08 -38.75
C GLY A 27 5.35 -4.43 -39.37
N THR A 28 4.72 -5.52 -38.94
CA THR A 28 5.02 -6.89 -39.39
C THR A 28 3.74 -7.62 -39.82
N CYS A 29 3.89 -8.48 -40.83
CA CYS A 29 2.81 -9.34 -41.30
C CYS A 29 2.67 -10.56 -40.38
N LEU A 30 1.56 -10.66 -39.66
CA LEU A 30 1.20 -11.80 -38.82
C LEU A 30 0.26 -12.73 -39.58
N THR A 31 0.44 -14.03 -39.44
CA THR A 31 -0.54 -14.98 -39.95
C THR A 31 -1.83 -14.94 -39.11
N THR A 32 -2.96 -15.36 -39.69
CA THR A 32 -4.25 -15.45 -38.96
C THR A 32 -4.15 -16.32 -37.70
N ALA A 33 -3.28 -17.34 -37.71
CA ALA A 33 -3.03 -18.21 -36.57
C ALA A 33 -2.30 -17.48 -35.43
N GLU A 34 -1.23 -16.74 -35.75
CA GLU A 34 -0.45 -15.97 -34.77
C GLU A 34 -1.29 -14.83 -34.18
N LEU A 35 -2.07 -14.13 -34.99
CA LEU A 35 -2.98 -13.08 -34.52
C LEU A 35 -4.03 -13.63 -33.56
N ARG A 36 -4.58 -14.82 -33.86
CA ARG A 36 -5.56 -15.48 -33.00
C ARG A 36 -4.93 -15.90 -31.68
N GLN A 37 -3.71 -16.41 -31.70
CA GLN A 37 -3.00 -16.82 -30.49
C GLN A 37 -2.65 -15.63 -29.60
N LEU A 38 -2.24 -14.50 -30.19
CA LEU A 38 -1.98 -13.25 -29.47
C LEU A 38 -3.26 -12.69 -28.85
N ALA A 39 -4.34 -12.57 -29.64
CA ALA A 39 -5.60 -12.03 -29.16
C ALA A 39 -6.26 -12.91 -28.08
N PHE A 40 -6.20 -14.24 -28.20
CA PHE A 40 -6.67 -15.14 -27.15
C PHE A 40 -5.79 -15.07 -25.89
N GLY A 41 -4.47 -14.90 -26.04
CA GLY A 41 -3.55 -14.66 -24.93
C GLY A 41 -3.92 -13.40 -24.16
N ASP A 42 -4.08 -12.27 -24.85
CA ASP A 42 -4.39 -10.98 -24.23
C ASP A 42 -5.76 -10.98 -23.55
N VAL A 43 -6.79 -11.53 -24.20
CA VAL A 43 -8.14 -11.63 -23.62
C VAL A 43 -8.15 -12.55 -22.40
N HIS A 44 -7.39 -13.65 -22.43
CA HIS A 44 -7.23 -14.55 -21.28
C HIS A 44 -6.52 -13.87 -20.12
N MET A 45 -5.42 -13.15 -20.37
CA MET A 45 -4.67 -12.41 -19.35
C MET A 45 -5.51 -11.29 -18.75
N LEU A 46 -6.24 -10.52 -19.58
CA LEU A 46 -7.18 -9.49 -19.11
C LEU A 46 -8.30 -10.09 -18.27
N SER A 47 -8.87 -11.23 -18.69
CA SER A 47 -9.93 -11.91 -17.93
C SER A 47 -9.44 -12.41 -16.57
N HIS A 48 -8.19 -12.87 -16.48
CA HIS A 48 -7.57 -13.25 -15.21
C HIS A 48 -7.30 -12.05 -14.30
N LEU A 49 -6.74 -10.97 -14.85
CA LEU A 49 -6.40 -9.75 -14.11
C LEU A 49 -7.66 -9.05 -13.58
N VAL A 50 -8.65 -8.81 -14.45
CA VAL A 50 -9.93 -8.21 -14.08
C VAL A 50 -10.68 -9.12 -13.11
N GLY A 51 -10.62 -10.44 -13.30
CA GLY A 51 -11.20 -11.40 -12.37
C GLY A 51 -10.55 -11.36 -10.98
N ALA A 52 -9.22 -11.21 -10.90
CA ALA A 52 -8.50 -11.14 -9.63
C ALA A 52 -8.78 -9.81 -8.89
N ALA A 53 -8.74 -8.68 -9.60
CA ALA A 53 -9.07 -7.37 -9.06
C ALA A 53 -10.53 -7.32 -8.57
N ASN A 54 -11.49 -7.70 -9.40
CA ASN A 54 -12.90 -7.71 -9.01
C ASN A 54 -13.17 -8.63 -7.82
N ARG A 55 -12.50 -9.80 -7.72
CA ARG A 55 -12.64 -10.68 -6.54
C ARG A 55 -12.05 -10.06 -5.27
N ALA A 56 -10.95 -9.31 -5.37
CA ALA A 56 -10.41 -8.57 -4.24
C ALA A 56 -11.36 -7.45 -3.81
N ASP A 57 -11.90 -6.70 -4.77
CA ASP A 57 -12.84 -5.61 -4.53
C ASP A 57 -14.15 -6.11 -3.93
N ILE A 58 -14.75 -7.18 -4.47
CA ILE A 58 -15.96 -7.80 -3.93
C ILE A 58 -15.73 -8.24 -2.47
N ARG A 59 -14.60 -8.88 -2.16
CA ARG A 59 -14.27 -9.28 -0.78
C ARG A 59 -14.16 -8.09 0.15
N ARG A 60 -13.54 -7.00 -0.31
CA ARG A 60 -13.42 -5.76 0.46
C ARG A 60 -14.79 -5.10 0.67
N LEU A 61 -15.65 -5.12 -0.34
CA LEU A 61 -16.98 -4.52 -0.29
C LEU A 61 -17.87 -5.27 0.70
N VAL A 62 -17.88 -6.60 0.65
CA VAL A 62 -18.60 -7.45 1.63
C VAL A 62 -18.08 -7.20 3.05
N ALA A 63 -16.76 -7.16 3.26
CA ALA A 63 -16.20 -6.90 4.58
C ALA A 63 -16.60 -5.51 5.14
N LEU A 64 -16.62 -4.49 4.28
CA LEU A 64 -17.06 -3.15 4.66
C LEU A 64 -18.56 -3.09 4.94
N GLU A 65 -19.39 -3.82 4.19
CA GLU A 65 -20.82 -3.95 4.45
C GLU A 65 -21.08 -4.62 5.82
N ASP A 66 -20.37 -5.71 6.12
CA ASP A 66 -20.44 -6.41 7.40
C ASP A 66 -20.02 -5.50 8.57
N GLU A 67 -18.92 -4.76 8.43
CA GLU A 67 -18.51 -3.75 9.41
C GLU A 67 -19.57 -2.65 9.58
N ASN A 68 -20.19 -2.20 8.48
CA ASN A 68 -21.22 -1.17 8.55
C ASN A 68 -22.44 -1.66 9.35
N VAL A 69 -22.89 -2.89 9.08
CA VAL A 69 -23.99 -3.53 9.83
C VAL A 69 -23.62 -3.69 11.30
N ALA A 70 -22.40 -4.16 11.59
CA ALA A 70 -21.92 -4.33 12.96
C ALA A 70 -21.89 -3.00 13.72
N LEU A 71 -21.34 -1.94 13.12
CA LEU A 71 -21.27 -0.60 13.71
C LEU A 71 -22.66 0.01 13.90
N ARG A 72 -23.55 -0.10 12.91
CA ARG A 72 -24.95 0.37 13.04
C ARG A 72 -25.66 -0.30 14.20
N SER A 73 -25.53 -1.63 14.32
CA SER A 73 -26.12 -2.37 15.44
C SER A 73 -25.55 -1.93 16.80
N LYS A 74 -24.25 -1.59 16.86
CA LYS A 74 -23.60 -1.11 18.08
C LYS A 74 -24.10 0.28 18.47
N ILE A 75 -24.24 1.17 17.49
CA ILE A 75 -24.81 2.51 17.69
C ILE A 75 -26.26 2.42 18.18
N GLU A 76 -27.10 1.59 17.55
CA GLU A 76 -28.49 1.39 18.01
C GLU A 76 -28.56 0.89 19.45
N ARG A 77 -27.74 -0.10 19.83
CA ARG A 77 -27.67 -0.58 21.22
C ARG A 77 -27.23 0.51 22.19
N GLN A 78 -26.26 1.33 21.82
CA GLN A 78 -25.79 2.45 22.65
C GLN A 78 -26.86 3.54 22.77
N GLN A 79 -27.51 3.91 21.67
CA GLN A 79 -28.61 4.89 21.67
C GLN A 79 -29.79 4.40 22.50
N HIS A 80 -30.15 3.11 22.39
CA HIS A 80 -31.21 2.54 23.21
C HIS A 80 -30.86 2.59 24.70
N ARG A 81 -29.65 2.17 25.09
CA ARG A 81 -29.18 2.27 26.49
C ARG A 81 -29.21 3.70 27.02
N LEU A 82 -28.74 4.67 26.24
CA LEU A 82 -28.74 6.08 26.64
C LEU A 82 -30.17 6.63 26.80
N ARG A 83 -31.08 6.26 25.88
CA ARG A 83 -32.50 6.66 25.98
C ARG A 83 -33.17 6.04 27.20
N THR A 84 -32.97 4.75 27.47
CA THR A 84 -33.51 4.08 28.65
C THR A 84 -33.00 4.74 29.93
N PHE A 85 -31.69 5.01 30.02
CA PHE A 85 -31.10 5.67 31.18
C PHE A 85 -31.61 7.10 31.36
N ALA A 86 -31.82 7.84 30.26
CA ALA A 86 -32.41 9.17 30.30
C ALA A 86 -33.86 9.14 30.82
N VAL A 87 -34.67 8.19 30.34
CA VAL A 87 -36.06 8.01 30.79
C VAL A 87 -36.11 7.64 32.28
N GLU A 88 -35.25 6.73 32.73
CA GLU A 88 -35.13 6.36 34.15
C GLU A 88 -34.72 7.55 35.01
N ARG A 89 -33.72 8.34 34.57
CA ARG A 89 -33.28 9.55 35.27
C ARG A 89 -34.35 10.61 35.31
N ASP A 90 -35.08 10.83 34.22
CA ASP A 90 -36.17 11.80 34.19
C ASP A 90 -37.33 11.37 35.10
N ALA A 91 -37.61 10.07 35.20
CA ALA A 91 -38.59 9.53 36.14
C ALA A 91 -38.14 9.71 37.60
N GLU A 92 -36.88 9.43 37.90
CA GLU A 92 -36.28 9.65 39.23
C GLU A 92 -36.31 11.13 39.62
N VAL A 93 -35.91 12.03 38.70
CA VAL A 93 -35.96 13.49 38.91
C VAL A 93 -37.38 13.97 39.13
N ARG A 94 -38.37 13.48 38.37
CA ARG A 94 -39.79 13.79 38.61
C ARG A 94 -40.26 13.29 39.97
N GLY A 95 -39.88 12.07 40.37
CA GLY A 95 -40.23 11.50 41.68
C GLY A 95 -39.65 12.28 42.85
N LEU A 96 -38.37 12.67 42.76
CA LEU A 96 -37.71 13.52 43.73
C LEU A 96 -38.35 14.91 43.81
N ARG A 97 -38.67 15.53 42.66
CA ARG A 97 -39.38 16.82 42.61
C ARG A 97 -40.76 16.76 43.27
N ALA A 98 -41.55 15.73 42.97
CA ALA A 98 -42.86 15.54 43.59
C ALA A 98 -42.77 15.30 45.11
N THR A 99 -41.73 14.59 45.56
CA THR A 99 -41.47 14.38 46.99
C THR A 99 -41.06 15.68 47.69
N ILE A 100 -40.17 16.46 47.07
CA ILE A 100 -39.79 17.80 47.56
C ILE A 100 -41.03 18.70 47.64
N GLU A 101 -41.88 18.70 46.62
CA GLU A 101 -43.11 19.50 46.59
C GLU A 101 -44.08 19.07 47.70
N SER A 102 -44.30 17.77 47.88
CA SER A 102 -45.13 17.22 48.96
C SER A 102 -44.60 17.53 50.37
N LEU A 103 -43.29 17.36 50.59
CA LEU A 103 -42.64 17.69 51.86
C LEU A 103 -42.66 19.20 52.12
N SER A 104 -42.46 20.03 51.10
CA SER A 104 -42.55 21.49 51.22
C SER A 104 -43.97 21.94 51.54
N ALA A 105 -45.00 21.35 50.91
CA ALA A 105 -46.39 21.63 51.21
C ALA A 105 -46.81 21.13 52.60
N ALA A 106 -46.27 19.98 53.05
CA ALA A 106 -46.50 19.48 54.41
C ALA A 106 -45.76 20.30 55.48
N ALA A 107 -44.55 20.80 55.18
CA ALA A 107 -43.80 21.72 56.03
C ALA A 107 -44.49 23.10 56.13
N SER A 108 -44.99 23.64 55.01
CA SER A 108 -45.79 24.87 54.98
C SER A 108 -47.12 24.74 55.74
N ARG A 109 -47.73 23.55 55.76
CA ARG A 109 -48.92 23.24 56.58
C ARG A 109 -48.61 22.99 58.06
N ARG A 110 -47.36 22.63 58.40
CA ARG A 110 -46.87 22.39 59.77
C ARG A 110 -46.16 23.61 60.37
N ALA A 111 -46.17 24.75 59.70
CA ALA A 111 -45.48 25.96 60.13
C ALA A 111 -46.16 26.62 61.36
N GLU A 112 -46.06 25.96 62.50
CA GLU A 112 -45.67 26.56 63.79
C GLU A 112 -44.12 26.54 63.86
N PRO A 113 -43.46 27.46 64.58
CA PRO A 113 -42.10 27.87 64.28
C PRO A 113 -41.04 26.87 64.78
N ALA A 114 -40.42 26.15 63.85
CA ALA A 114 -39.13 25.48 64.05
C ALA A 114 -38.20 25.81 62.87
N GLY A 115 -37.78 27.08 62.79
CA GLY A 115 -37.07 27.65 61.65
C GLY A 115 -35.64 27.14 61.46
N ASP A 116 -34.92 26.77 62.52
CA ASP A 116 -33.47 26.59 62.41
C ASP A 116 -33.03 25.23 61.84
N GLY A 117 -33.72 24.13 62.19
CA GLY A 117 -33.31 22.77 61.76
C GLY A 117 -33.47 22.52 60.26
N LEU A 118 -34.60 22.94 59.68
CA LEU A 118 -34.88 22.77 58.25
C LEU A 118 -34.01 23.69 57.38
N HIS A 119 -33.74 24.92 57.84
CA HIS A 119 -32.84 25.83 57.15
C HIS A 119 -31.39 25.31 57.17
N ALA A 120 -30.95 24.71 58.28
CA ALA A 120 -29.64 24.06 58.37
C ALA A 120 -29.54 22.82 57.45
N GLU A 121 -30.57 21.99 57.37
CA GLU A 121 -30.63 20.83 56.46
C GLU A 121 -30.60 21.28 54.98
N LEU A 122 -31.39 22.28 54.62
CA LEU A 122 -31.40 22.85 53.26
C LEU A 122 -30.06 23.49 52.89
N ALA A 123 -29.38 24.16 53.83
CA ALA A 123 -28.05 24.71 53.62
C ALA A 123 -27.03 23.58 53.34
N ARG A 124 -27.05 22.51 54.13
CA ARG A 124 -26.18 21.33 53.94
C ARG A 124 -26.41 20.64 52.59
N LEU A 125 -27.68 20.46 52.19
CA LEU A 125 -27.99 19.84 50.90
C LEU A 125 -27.56 20.70 49.72
N ARG A 126 -27.73 22.03 49.80
CA ARG A 126 -27.23 22.97 48.77
C ARG A 126 -25.71 22.93 48.66
N GLU A 127 -25.01 22.89 49.78
CA GLU A 127 -23.56 22.75 49.81
C GLU A 127 -23.10 21.41 49.20
N ALA A 128 -23.77 20.30 49.55
CA ALA A 128 -23.47 18.98 48.98
C ALA A 128 -23.73 18.90 47.46
N VAL A 129 -24.79 19.56 46.97
CA VAL A 129 -25.09 19.66 45.53
C VAL A 129 -24.04 20.52 44.83
N SER A 130 -23.71 21.69 45.39
CA SER A 130 -22.67 22.56 44.83
C SER A 130 -21.30 21.87 44.78
N GLY A 131 -20.94 21.10 45.80
CA GLY A 131 -19.73 20.27 45.81
C GLY A 131 -19.72 19.20 44.73
N ARG A 132 -20.87 18.54 44.48
CA ARG A 132 -21.02 17.57 43.39
C ARG A 132 -20.92 18.23 42.01
N ASP A 133 -21.56 19.39 41.82
CA ASP A 133 -21.52 20.14 40.57
C ASP A 133 -20.11 20.62 40.24
N ALA A 134 -19.34 21.05 41.24
CA ALA A 134 -17.94 21.42 41.09
C ALA A 134 -17.06 20.25 40.59
N VAL A 135 -17.28 19.05 41.13
CA VAL A 135 -16.57 17.83 40.68
C VAL A 135 -16.94 17.48 39.25
N VAL A 136 -18.24 17.53 38.90
CA VAL A 136 -18.70 17.26 37.52
C VAL A 136 -18.11 18.29 36.54
N ALA A 137 -18.10 19.57 36.89
CA ALA A 137 -17.50 20.63 36.08
C ALA A 137 -16.00 20.41 35.85
N LEU A 138 -15.26 20.00 36.88
CA LEU A 138 -13.84 19.67 36.77
C LEU A 138 -13.60 18.49 35.82
N HIS A 139 -14.38 17.42 35.93
CA HIS A 139 -14.27 16.27 35.03
C HIS A 139 -14.63 16.63 33.59
N ALA A 140 -15.68 17.44 33.38
CA ALA A 140 -16.06 17.92 32.06
C ALA A 140 -14.96 18.77 31.43
N SER A 141 -14.33 19.68 32.18
CA SER A 141 -13.20 20.49 31.72
C SER A 141 -11.98 19.63 31.37
N ARG A 142 -11.62 18.67 32.23
CA ARG A 142 -10.52 17.73 31.95
C ARG A 142 -10.76 16.90 30.71
N ARG A 143 -12.00 16.44 30.51
CA ARG A 143 -12.39 15.67 29.32
C ARG A 143 -12.33 16.54 28.06
N GLY A 144 -12.90 17.74 28.08
CA GLY A 144 -12.83 18.67 26.94
C GLY A 144 -11.38 18.96 26.55
N ALA A 145 -10.52 19.29 27.52
CA ALA A 145 -9.10 19.51 27.25
C ALA A 145 -8.37 18.27 26.70
N ALA A 146 -8.81 17.05 27.06
CA ALA A 146 -8.26 15.82 26.50
C ALA A 146 -8.76 15.55 25.07
N GLU A 147 -10.03 15.87 24.79
CA GLU A 147 -10.63 15.81 23.44
C GLU A 147 -9.96 16.81 22.50
N ASP A 148 -9.72 18.04 22.94
CA ASP A 148 -9.03 19.07 22.16
C ASP A 148 -7.60 18.63 21.79
N ARG A 149 -6.83 18.11 22.77
CA ARG A 149 -5.48 17.58 22.50
C ARG A 149 -5.50 16.41 21.53
N LEU A 150 -6.47 15.51 21.64
CA LEU A 150 -6.61 14.40 20.70
C LEU A 150 -6.91 14.90 19.29
N GLN A 151 -7.77 15.90 19.16
CA GLN A 151 -8.12 16.52 17.88
C GLN A 151 -6.90 17.19 17.23
N GLU A 152 -6.11 17.94 18.00
CA GLU A 152 -4.87 18.57 17.51
C GLU A 152 -3.86 17.52 17.02
N GLU A 153 -3.63 16.46 17.78
CA GLU A 153 -2.72 15.38 17.38
C GLU A 153 -3.25 14.62 16.15
N GLN A 154 -4.56 14.41 16.03
CA GLN A 154 -5.16 13.82 14.83
C GLN A 154 -4.94 14.69 13.59
N LEU A 155 -5.14 16.00 13.70
CA LEU A 155 -4.86 16.94 12.62
C LEU A 155 -3.38 16.94 12.25
N ARG A 156 -2.48 16.86 13.25
CA ARG A 156 -1.03 16.76 13.04
C ARG A 156 -0.63 15.49 12.30
N VAL A 157 -1.19 14.33 12.69
CA VAL A 157 -0.95 13.06 12.01
C VAL A 157 -1.46 13.09 10.57
N GLN A 158 -2.63 13.69 10.32
CA GLN A 158 -3.17 13.87 8.97
C GLN A 158 -2.25 14.75 8.11
N ALA A 159 -1.78 15.87 8.66
CA ALA A 159 -0.86 16.76 7.95
C ALA A 159 0.47 16.07 7.62
N LEU A 160 1.06 15.33 8.56
CA LEU A 160 2.30 14.58 8.33
C LEU A 160 2.11 13.48 7.29
N ARG A 161 0.96 12.79 7.27
CA ARG A 161 0.66 11.78 6.23
C ARG A 161 0.55 12.42 4.86
N ALA A 162 -0.13 13.56 4.74
CA ALA A 162 -0.22 14.30 3.48
C ALA A 162 1.17 14.73 2.98
N GLN A 163 2.04 15.24 3.86
CA GLN A 163 3.42 15.59 3.52
C GLN A 163 4.23 14.38 3.05
N LEU A 164 4.10 13.22 3.72
CA LEU A 164 4.76 11.99 3.30
C LEU A 164 4.30 11.52 1.92
N ASP A 165 3.00 11.60 1.64
CA ASP A 165 2.44 11.20 0.35
C ASP A 165 2.88 12.16 -0.77
N GLU A 166 2.97 13.46 -0.49
CA GLU A 166 3.52 14.46 -1.41
C GLU A 166 5.01 14.18 -1.72
N MET A 167 5.84 14.00 -0.68
CA MET A 167 7.26 13.68 -0.86
C MET A 167 7.47 12.38 -1.65
N ARG A 168 6.65 11.35 -1.40
CA ARG A 168 6.66 10.11 -2.16
C ARG A 168 6.32 10.35 -3.62
N ALA A 169 5.29 11.13 -3.92
CA ALA A 169 4.91 11.48 -5.28
C ALA A 169 6.03 12.25 -6.01
N THR A 170 6.70 13.17 -5.32
CA THR A 170 7.88 13.88 -5.87
C THR A 170 9.02 12.93 -6.19
N ILE A 171 9.37 12.03 -5.26
CA ILE A 171 10.43 11.02 -5.48
C ILE A 171 10.10 10.13 -6.67
N GLU A 172 8.85 9.66 -6.79
CA GLU A 172 8.43 8.83 -7.91
C GLU A 172 8.47 9.60 -9.25
N THR A 173 8.19 10.90 -9.22
CA THR A 173 8.32 11.76 -10.41
C THR A 173 9.79 11.92 -10.81
N MET A 174 10.66 12.27 -9.86
CA MET A 174 12.11 12.38 -10.10
C MET A 174 12.72 11.06 -10.59
N LYS A 175 12.27 9.92 -10.04
CA LYS A 175 12.64 8.60 -10.55
C LYS A 175 12.25 8.50 -12.02
N ARG A 176 10.97 8.69 -12.38
CA ARG A 176 10.51 8.59 -13.78
C ARG A 176 11.30 9.49 -14.73
N GLU A 177 11.61 10.73 -14.33
CA GLU A 177 12.44 11.65 -15.11
C GLU A 177 13.86 11.13 -15.31
N ALA A 178 14.52 10.70 -14.23
CA ALA A 178 15.84 10.08 -14.30
C ALA A 178 15.85 8.84 -15.20
N HIS A 179 14.77 8.05 -15.19
CA HIS A 179 14.61 6.88 -16.05
C HIS A 179 14.46 7.27 -17.53
N ALA A 180 13.70 8.32 -17.82
CA ALA A 180 13.53 8.81 -19.19
C ALA A 180 14.85 9.34 -19.77
N ILE A 181 15.63 10.06 -18.95
CA ILE A 181 16.97 10.53 -19.30
C ILE A 181 17.90 9.34 -19.55
N GLU A 182 17.97 8.39 -18.61
CA GLU A 182 18.82 7.20 -18.73
C GLU A 182 18.53 6.42 -20.02
N ARG A 183 17.26 6.18 -20.35
CA ARG A 183 16.87 5.51 -21.60
C ARG A 183 17.31 6.27 -22.83
N THR A 184 17.20 7.59 -22.82
CA THR A 184 17.60 8.44 -23.95
C THR A 184 19.11 8.38 -24.15
N VAL A 185 19.87 8.53 -23.06
CA VAL A 185 21.34 8.43 -23.07
C VAL A 185 21.80 7.07 -23.57
N LEU A 186 21.23 5.97 -23.04
CA LEU A 186 21.59 4.61 -23.45
C LEU A 186 21.31 4.35 -24.93
N ARG A 187 20.20 4.88 -25.47
CA ARG A 187 19.90 4.78 -26.91
C ARG A 187 20.94 5.53 -27.74
N THR A 188 21.26 6.77 -27.38
CA THR A 188 22.25 7.57 -28.11
C THR A 188 23.65 6.94 -28.07
N LEU A 189 24.06 6.38 -26.93
CA LEU A 189 25.34 5.67 -26.81
C LEU A 189 25.36 4.38 -27.64
N ALA A 190 24.25 3.65 -27.70
CA ALA A 190 24.13 2.46 -28.54
C ALA A 190 24.21 2.77 -30.04
N GLU A 191 23.70 3.93 -30.48
CA GLU A 191 23.80 4.41 -31.86
C GLU A 191 25.22 4.91 -32.20
N ALA A 192 25.94 5.44 -31.21
CA ALA A 192 27.30 5.94 -31.38
C ALA A 192 28.39 4.85 -31.40
N GLY A 193 28.02 3.56 -31.26
CA GLY A 193 28.96 2.44 -31.37
C GLY A 193 30.09 2.45 -30.32
N SER A 194 29.84 3.01 -29.13
CA SER A 194 30.87 3.08 -28.09
C SER A 194 31.25 1.68 -27.56
N GLU A 195 32.55 1.40 -27.53
CA GLU A 195 33.13 0.23 -26.87
C GLU A 195 32.70 0.20 -25.39
N PRO A 196 32.01 -0.85 -24.92
CA PRO A 196 31.56 -0.92 -23.54
C PRO A 196 32.74 -1.05 -22.59
N ALA A 197 32.67 -0.35 -21.44
CA ALA A 197 33.69 -0.41 -20.41
C ALA A 197 34.01 -1.86 -20.00
N ALA A 198 35.28 -2.15 -19.71
CA ALA A 198 35.74 -3.49 -19.33
C ALA A 198 35.07 -3.93 -18.01
N LEU A 199 34.03 -4.75 -18.12
CA LEU A 199 33.32 -5.33 -16.97
C LEU A 199 34.08 -6.57 -16.50
N VAL A 200 35.20 -6.35 -15.81
CA VAL A 200 36.13 -7.42 -15.36
C VAL A 200 35.39 -8.53 -14.60
N ARG A 201 34.43 -8.17 -13.72
CA ARG A 201 33.67 -9.16 -12.95
C ARG A 201 32.67 -9.98 -13.77
N ALA A 202 32.27 -9.50 -14.94
CA ALA A 202 31.29 -10.18 -15.79
C ALA A 202 31.94 -11.17 -16.77
N GLN A 203 33.25 -11.05 -17.00
CA GLN A 203 33.95 -11.85 -18.00
C GLN A 203 33.89 -13.35 -17.69
N GLY A 204 33.32 -14.13 -18.60
CA GLY A 204 33.16 -15.59 -18.48
C GLY A 204 32.16 -16.05 -17.42
N LYS A 205 31.45 -15.13 -16.75
CA LYS A 205 30.52 -15.48 -15.66
C LYS A 205 29.06 -15.55 -16.13
N ARG A 206 28.30 -16.44 -15.52
CA ARG A 206 26.83 -16.50 -15.61
C ARG A 206 26.20 -15.70 -14.49
N ILE A 207 25.61 -14.57 -14.87
CA ILE A 207 24.97 -13.63 -13.96
C ILE A 207 23.45 -13.82 -14.01
N VAL A 208 22.80 -13.90 -12.86
CA VAL A 208 21.33 -13.85 -12.76
C VAL A 208 20.91 -12.50 -12.20
N TYR A 209 20.15 -11.74 -12.97
CA TYR A 209 19.58 -10.45 -12.55
C TYR A 209 18.12 -10.64 -12.18
N VAL A 210 17.76 -10.33 -10.93
CA VAL A 210 16.41 -10.54 -10.38
C VAL A 210 15.73 -9.20 -10.12
N GLY A 211 14.52 -9.03 -10.64
CA GLY A 211 13.75 -7.79 -10.64
C GLY A 211 14.28 -6.77 -11.64
N GLY A 212 13.87 -5.52 -11.46
CA GLY A 212 14.36 -4.37 -12.22
C GLY A 212 13.48 -3.97 -13.39
N ARG A 213 14.05 -3.22 -14.34
CA ARG A 213 13.31 -2.52 -15.39
C ARG A 213 13.62 -3.11 -16.76
N PRO A 214 12.61 -3.45 -17.60
CA PRO A 214 12.82 -4.04 -18.93
C PRO A 214 13.82 -3.30 -19.82
N GLY A 215 13.79 -1.96 -19.81
CA GLY A 215 14.70 -1.13 -20.60
C GLY A 215 16.17 -1.23 -20.14
N ALA A 216 16.41 -1.39 -18.83
CA ALA A 216 17.76 -1.57 -18.29
C ALA A 216 18.30 -2.97 -18.60
N HIS A 217 17.43 -4.00 -18.63
CA HIS A 217 17.81 -5.38 -18.92
C HIS A 217 18.48 -5.55 -20.29
N ALA A 218 17.95 -4.89 -21.33
CA ALA A 218 18.52 -4.97 -22.66
C ALA A 218 19.94 -4.36 -22.73
N ALA A 219 20.15 -3.22 -22.06
CA ALA A 219 21.46 -2.58 -21.98
C ALA A 219 22.45 -3.41 -21.15
N ILE A 220 22.04 -3.88 -19.96
CA ILE A 220 22.87 -4.73 -19.08
C ILE A 220 23.23 -6.04 -19.79
N ARG A 221 22.30 -6.67 -20.50
CA ARG A 221 22.55 -7.88 -21.29
C ARG A 221 23.66 -7.66 -22.31
N ARG A 222 23.54 -6.60 -23.12
CA ARG A 222 24.54 -6.23 -24.13
C ARG A 222 25.92 -6.04 -23.50
N LEU A 223 25.98 -5.31 -22.39
CA LEU A 223 27.23 -5.06 -21.65
C LEU A 223 27.88 -6.36 -21.15
N VAL A 224 27.10 -7.25 -20.53
CA VAL A 224 27.59 -8.53 -20.03
C VAL A 224 28.06 -9.44 -21.17
N GLU A 225 27.29 -9.55 -22.25
CA GLU A 225 27.62 -10.37 -23.41
C GLU A 225 28.86 -9.84 -24.15
N SER A 226 29.02 -8.50 -24.27
CA SER A 226 30.23 -7.90 -24.85
C SER A 226 31.49 -8.15 -24.01
N ALA A 227 31.34 -8.31 -22.70
CA ALA A 227 32.43 -8.69 -21.81
C ALA A 227 32.71 -10.21 -21.82
N GLY A 228 31.97 -11.00 -22.60
CA GLY A 228 32.10 -12.47 -22.66
C GLY A 228 31.41 -13.21 -21.52
N GLY A 229 30.50 -12.56 -20.79
CA GLY A 229 29.63 -13.20 -19.79
C GLY A 229 28.28 -13.62 -20.37
N SER A 230 27.43 -14.20 -19.52
CA SER A 230 26.02 -14.50 -19.86
C SER A 230 25.07 -13.96 -18.81
N LEU A 231 23.95 -13.37 -19.24
CA LEU A 231 22.95 -12.79 -18.34
C LEU A 231 21.60 -13.52 -18.45
N THR A 232 21.10 -14.01 -17.32
CA THR A 232 19.70 -14.47 -17.18
C THR A 232 18.92 -13.44 -16.39
N VAL A 233 17.84 -12.92 -16.95
CA VAL A 233 16.99 -11.92 -16.29
C VAL A 233 15.73 -12.60 -15.80
N HIS A 234 15.32 -12.28 -14.58
CA HIS A 234 14.09 -12.76 -13.98
C HIS A 234 13.35 -11.57 -13.38
N ASP A 235 12.07 -11.38 -13.72
CA ASP A 235 11.31 -10.17 -13.36
C ASP A 235 10.97 -10.07 -11.85
N GLY A 236 11.30 -11.08 -11.05
CA GLY A 236 11.03 -11.06 -9.60
C GLY A 236 9.53 -10.92 -9.26
N GLY A 237 8.63 -11.12 -10.23
CA GLY A 237 7.20 -10.91 -10.07
C GLY A 237 6.56 -11.89 -9.08
N ILE A 238 5.65 -11.34 -8.27
CA ILE A 238 4.93 -11.97 -7.16
C ILE A 238 4.08 -13.19 -7.59
N GLU A 239 3.95 -13.45 -8.90
CA GLU A 239 3.14 -14.55 -9.45
C GLU A 239 3.90 -15.53 -10.37
N ASP A 240 5.21 -15.37 -10.58
CA ASP A 240 5.92 -16.32 -11.43
C ASP A 240 6.22 -17.60 -10.63
N ARG A 241 5.30 -18.57 -10.74
CA ARG A 241 5.41 -20.00 -10.37
C ARG A 241 6.67 -20.27 -9.55
N LYS A 242 6.53 -20.34 -8.22
CA LYS A 242 7.56 -20.56 -7.17
C LYS A 242 8.75 -21.50 -7.50
N GLY A 243 8.70 -22.27 -8.58
CA GLY A 243 9.80 -23.08 -9.11
C GLY A 243 10.70 -22.44 -10.19
N LYS A 244 10.32 -21.34 -10.86
CA LYS A 244 11.14 -20.79 -11.97
C LYS A 244 12.39 -20.05 -11.50
N LEU A 245 12.31 -19.23 -10.45
CA LEU A 245 13.48 -18.60 -9.84
C LEU A 245 14.41 -19.65 -9.23
N ALA A 246 13.85 -20.65 -8.55
CA ALA A 246 14.61 -21.76 -8.01
C ALA A 246 15.31 -22.61 -9.11
N ALA A 247 14.79 -22.60 -10.33
CA ALA A 247 15.39 -23.28 -11.48
C ALA A 247 16.42 -22.43 -12.23
N SER A 248 16.37 -21.10 -12.15
CA SER A 248 17.30 -20.21 -12.86
C SER A 248 18.59 -19.91 -12.09
N ILE A 249 18.55 -20.04 -10.76
CA ILE A 249 19.69 -19.79 -9.86
C ILE A 249 20.80 -20.86 -9.97
N PRO A 250 20.51 -22.18 -10.04
CA PRO A 250 21.55 -23.19 -10.13
C PRO A 250 22.49 -22.98 -11.32
N GLY A 251 23.81 -22.97 -11.04
CA GLY A 251 24.86 -22.75 -12.02
C GLY A 251 25.09 -21.29 -12.42
N ALA A 252 24.57 -20.33 -11.65
CA ALA A 252 24.99 -18.94 -11.73
C ALA A 252 26.23 -18.71 -10.86
N ASP A 253 27.16 -17.87 -11.33
CA ASP A 253 28.34 -17.46 -10.55
C ASP A 253 27.99 -16.35 -9.56
N LEU A 254 27.06 -15.47 -9.95
CA LEU A 254 26.57 -14.40 -9.09
C LEU A 254 25.13 -14.00 -9.42
N VAL A 255 24.44 -13.54 -8.39
CA VAL A 255 23.07 -13.02 -8.46
C VAL A 255 23.08 -11.53 -8.14
N VAL A 256 22.39 -10.73 -8.94
CA VAL A 256 22.27 -9.27 -8.73
C VAL A 256 20.80 -8.91 -8.64
N PHE A 257 20.42 -8.04 -7.70
CA PHE A 257 19.05 -7.57 -7.59
C PHE A 257 18.98 -6.12 -7.10
N PRO A 258 18.14 -5.27 -7.69
CA PRO A 258 17.98 -3.89 -7.24
C PRO A 258 16.96 -3.78 -6.10
N VAL A 259 17.34 -3.09 -5.02
CA VAL A 259 16.51 -2.97 -3.80
C VAL A 259 15.29 -2.09 -3.97
N ASP A 260 15.26 -1.25 -5.01
CA ASP A 260 14.14 -0.36 -5.33
C ASP A 260 13.01 -1.04 -6.11
N CYS A 261 13.21 -2.27 -6.59
CA CYS A 261 12.23 -3.01 -7.41
C CYS A 261 11.89 -4.41 -6.89
N VAL A 262 12.51 -4.86 -5.79
CA VAL A 262 12.28 -6.19 -5.21
C VAL A 262 11.68 -6.04 -3.82
N ASP A 263 10.55 -6.70 -3.56
CA ASP A 263 9.90 -6.68 -2.25
C ASP A 263 10.67 -7.50 -1.21
N HIS A 264 10.34 -7.29 0.07
CA HIS A 264 11.05 -7.90 1.19
C HIS A 264 10.97 -9.43 1.20
N ASP A 265 9.83 -10.01 0.83
CA ASP A 265 9.62 -11.47 0.85
C ASP A 265 10.39 -12.15 -0.30
N SER A 266 10.39 -11.51 -1.47
CA SER A 266 11.20 -11.92 -2.63
C SER A 266 12.70 -11.85 -2.33
N MET A 267 13.16 -10.77 -1.68
CA MET A 267 14.55 -10.63 -1.24
C MET A 267 14.96 -11.74 -0.25
N ASN A 268 14.12 -12.00 0.77
CA ASN A 268 14.38 -13.06 1.75
C ASN A 268 14.41 -14.45 1.10
N THR A 269 13.55 -14.68 0.10
CA THR A 269 13.52 -15.93 -0.66
C THR A 269 14.77 -16.09 -1.53
N LEU A 270 15.20 -15.01 -2.20
CA LEU A 270 16.42 -14.98 -2.99
C LEU A 270 17.64 -15.28 -2.14
N LYS A 271 17.76 -14.61 -0.98
CA LYS A 271 18.85 -14.83 -0.02
C LYS A 271 18.95 -16.30 0.40
N ARG A 272 17.83 -16.90 0.81
CA ARG A 272 17.79 -18.33 1.20
C ARG A 272 18.19 -19.27 0.07
N LEU A 273 17.82 -18.95 -1.18
CA LEU A 273 18.18 -19.76 -2.35
C LEU A 273 19.68 -19.63 -2.66
N CYS A 274 20.21 -18.41 -2.69
CA CYS A 274 21.64 -18.15 -2.91
C CYS A 274 22.51 -18.82 -1.84
N GLU A 275 22.15 -18.72 -0.56
CA GLU A 275 22.85 -19.38 0.55
C GLU A 275 22.84 -20.91 0.40
N ARG A 276 21.69 -21.50 0.06
CA ARG A 276 21.56 -22.95 -0.15
C ARG A 276 22.45 -23.47 -1.28
N HIS A 277 22.55 -22.72 -2.38
CA HIS A 277 23.34 -23.09 -3.53
C HIS A 277 24.79 -22.58 -3.46
N ARG A 278 25.16 -21.86 -2.39
CA ARG A 278 26.47 -21.19 -2.20
C ARG A 278 26.85 -20.27 -3.36
N ILE A 279 25.89 -19.49 -3.83
CA ILE A 279 26.07 -18.52 -4.91
C ILE A 279 26.16 -17.12 -4.31
N ALA A 280 27.14 -16.34 -4.75
CA ALA A 280 27.30 -14.95 -4.31
C ALA A 280 26.11 -14.10 -4.78
N TYR A 281 25.65 -13.18 -3.94
CA TYR A 281 24.56 -12.28 -4.29
C TYR A 281 24.89 -10.83 -3.93
N TYR A 282 24.43 -9.88 -4.74
CA TYR A 282 24.74 -8.46 -4.62
C TYR A 282 23.49 -7.59 -4.75
N PRO A 283 23.14 -6.80 -3.71
CA PRO A 283 22.08 -5.80 -3.81
C PRO A 283 22.59 -4.55 -4.57
N LEU A 284 21.84 -4.08 -5.56
CA LEU A 284 22.06 -2.79 -6.20
C LEU A 284 21.21 -1.71 -5.53
N ARG A 285 21.76 -0.50 -5.43
CA ARG A 285 21.05 0.68 -4.90
C ARG A 285 19.80 1.02 -5.70
N THR A 286 19.89 0.89 -7.03
CA THR A 286 18.79 1.18 -7.96
C THR A 286 18.82 0.23 -9.14
N ALA A 287 17.70 0.07 -9.83
CA ALA A 287 17.57 -0.75 -11.04
C ALA A 287 18.19 -0.11 -12.30
N SER A 288 19.28 0.65 -12.15
CA SER A 288 19.97 1.39 -13.22
C SER A 288 21.15 0.65 -13.81
N VAL A 289 21.47 0.95 -15.07
CA VAL A 289 22.67 0.43 -15.74
C VAL A 289 23.92 0.94 -15.03
N ALA A 290 23.91 2.19 -14.58
CA ALA A 290 25.02 2.77 -13.83
C ALA A 290 25.32 2.01 -12.54
N SER A 291 24.30 1.66 -11.74
CA SER A 291 24.47 0.86 -10.52
C SER A 291 25.04 -0.53 -10.82
N PHE A 292 24.63 -1.14 -11.94
CA PHE A 292 25.16 -2.42 -12.37
C PHE A 292 26.63 -2.32 -12.81
N VAL A 293 26.97 -1.33 -13.64
CA VAL A 293 28.34 -1.10 -14.11
C VAL A 293 29.27 -0.84 -12.94
N ASP A 294 28.89 0.03 -12.01
CA ASP A 294 29.62 0.34 -10.77
C ASP A 294 30.03 -0.94 -10.02
N LEU A 295 29.06 -1.84 -9.76
CA LEU A 295 29.31 -3.13 -9.14
C LEU A 295 30.26 -4.02 -9.95
N MET A 296 30.16 -4.00 -11.28
CA MET A 296 30.93 -4.89 -12.16
C MET A 296 32.34 -4.37 -12.49
N THR A 297 32.59 -3.08 -12.27
CA THR A 297 33.91 -2.44 -12.40
C THR A 297 34.72 -2.46 -11.11
N ASP A 298 34.08 -2.58 -9.95
CA ASP A 298 34.74 -2.51 -8.64
C ASP A 298 35.26 -3.90 -8.20
N ASP A 299 36.59 -4.05 -8.14
CA ASP A 299 37.27 -5.33 -7.92
C ASP A 299 37.38 -5.74 -6.42
N HIS A 300 36.55 -5.16 -5.55
CA HIS A 300 36.62 -5.43 -4.11
C HIS A 300 36.18 -6.85 -3.73
N ASP A 301 36.99 -7.49 -2.88
CA ASP A 301 36.92 -8.85 -2.36
C ASP A 301 35.52 -9.27 -1.82
N ASP A 302 35.13 -10.51 -2.17
CA ASP A 302 33.85 -11.19 -1.94
C ASP A 302 33.50 -11.49 -0.47
N THR A 303 34.17 -10.89 0.52
CA THR A 303 34.04 -11.29 1.94
C THR A 303 33.33 -10.31 2.87
N ALA A 304 33.06 -9.05 2.47
CA ALA A 304 32.62 -8.04 3.44
C ALA A 304 31.11 -7.73 3.50
N GLN A 305 30.31 -8.02 2.47
CA GLN A 305 28.94 -7.46 2.37
C GLN A 305 27.80 -8.34 2.90
N SER A 306 28.09 -9.54 3.41
CA SER A 306 27.09 -10.32 4.16
C SER A 306 26.66 -9.65 5.49
N SER A 307 27.31 -8.53 5.88
CA SER A 307 27.06 -7.78 7.12
C SER A 307 26.29 -6.45 6.95
N CYS A 308 26.13 -5.92 5.73
CA CYS A 308 25.66 -4.54 5.55
C CYS A 308 24.14 -4.34 5.71
N CYS A 309 23.33 -5.42 5.77
CA CYS A 309 21.91 -5.32 6.12
C CYS A 309 21.63 -5.22 7.63
N SER A 310 22.65 -5.13 8.49
CA SER A 310 22.44 -5.00 9.94
C SER A 310 22.14 -3.58 10.44
N ARG A 311 22.23 -2.54 9.59
CA ARG A 311 21.72 -1.19 9.95
C ARG A 311 20.26 -1.03 9.57
N VAL A 312 19.42 -1.92 10.09
CA VAL A 312 18.05 -1.53 10.41
C VAL A 312 18.19 -0.50 11.52
N SER A 313 17.82 0.75 11.25
CA SER A 313 17.74 1.77 12.29
C SER A 313 16.87 1.20 13.42
N ALA A 314 17.48 0.96 14.58
CA ALA A 314 16.76 0.66 15.80
C ALA A 314 15.98 1.91 16.22
N PHE A 315 14.85 2.16 15.57
CA PHE A 315 13.83 3.07 16.04
C PHE A 315 12.76 2.22 16.72
N CYS A 316 13.11 1.69 17.89
CA CYS A 316 12.14 1.12 18.82
C CYS A 316 11.35 2.27 19.44
N LEU A 317 10.18 2.58 18.88
CA LEU A 317 9.12 3.20 19.68
C LEU A 317 8.44 2.09 20.48
N ARG A 318 9.06 1.77 21.60
CA ARG A 318 8.44 1.05 22.71
C ARG A 318 7.96 2.09 23.72
N HIS A 319 6.72 2.52 23.58
CA HIS A 319 5.92 3.09 24.67
C HIS A 319 4.56 2.39 24.58
N GLY A 320 4.03 1.76 25.64
CA GLY A 320 3.88 2.33 26.96
C GLY A 320 2.49 2.93 27.01
#